data_AF-A0A2N7XTG1-F1
#
_entry.id   AF-A0A2N7XTG1-F1
#
_cell.length_a   1.000
_cell.length_b   1.000
_cell.length_c   1.000
_cell.angle_alpha   90.00
_cell.angle_beta   90.00
_cell.angle_gamma   90.00
#
_symmetry.space_group_name_H-M   'P 1'
#
loop_
_entity.id
_entity.type
_entity.pdbx_description
1 polymer ?
#
loop_
_entity_poly.entity_id
_entity_poly.type
_entity_poly.pdbx_seq_one_letter_code
_entity_poly.pdbx_strand_id
1 'polypeptide(L)'
;DGLIDARVLDLAPATAQRISVAKRRARHTLPQDAINALIVAHVKTGAIVVRLKGGDPFIFGRGGEEVEAVRAAGLPVEVIPGVSAALG
;
A
#
# COMPACT_ATOMS: atom_id res chain seq x y z
N ASP A 1 6.99 -0.91 3.66
CA ASP A 1 6.11 -2.11 3.56
C ASP A 1 6.70 -3.35 4.17
N GLY A 2 7.98 -3.67 3.94
CA GLY A 2 8.64 -4.81 4.59
C GLY A 2 8.84 -4.70 6.11
N LEU A 3 8.19 -3.72 6.75
CA LEU A 3 8.23 -3.42 8.18
C LEU A 3 6.88 -3.70 8.87
N ILE A 4 5.91 -4.24 8.13
CA ILE A 4 4.60 -4.62 8.68
C ILE A 4 4.76 -5.98 9.35
N ASP A 5 4.39 -6.06 10.63
CA ASP A 5 4.37 -7.30 11.40
C ASP A 5 3.36 -8.29 10.81
N ALA A 6 3.74 -9.57 10.73
CA ALA A 6 2.90 -10.63 10.18
C ALA A 6 1.53 -10.72 10.89
N ARG A 7 1.48 -10.43 12.19
CA ARG A 7 0.24 -10.43 12.98
C ARG A 7 -0.79 -9.42 12.47
N VAL A 8 -0.35 -8.32 11.85
CA VAL A 8 -1.27 -7.35 11.23
C VAL A 8 -1.84 -7.91 9.94
N LEU A 9 -1.05 -8.65 9.16
CA LEU A 9 -1.51 -9.30 7.93
C LEU A 9 -2.52 -10.41 8.22
N ASP A 10 -2.43 -11.05 9.38
CA ASP A 10 -3.36 -12.10 9.81
C ASP A 10 -4.74 -11.58 10.22
N LEU A 11 -4.89 -10.27 10.43
CA LEU A 11 -6.20 -9.63 10.61
C LEU A 11 -7.01 -9.54 9.31
N ALA A 12 -6.34 -9.64 8.15
CA ALA A 12 -7.03 -9.65 6.87
C ALA A 12 -7.77 -10.99 6.67
N PRO A 13 -8.95 -10.98 6.01
CA PRO A 13 -9.69 -12.21 5.70
C PRO A 13 -8.81 -13.27 5.03
N ALA A 14 -9.04 -14.54 5.34
CA ALA A 14 -8.26 -15.65 4.76
C ALA A 14 -8.40 -15.74 3.22
N THR A 15 -9.48 -15.20 2.66
CA THR A 15 -9.75 -15.13 1.22
C THR A 15 -9.08 -13.94 0.53
N ALA A 16 -8.47 -13.01 1.28
CA ALA A 16 -7.83 -11.83 0.71
C ALA A 16 -6.53 -12.20 -0.02
N GLN A 17 -6.40 -11.74 -1.27
CA GLN A 17 -5.14 -11.84 -2.00
C GLN A 17 -4.10 -10.91 -1.36
N ARG A 18 -2.94 -11.46 -0.98
CA ARG A 18 -1.84 -10.69 -0.39
C ARG A 18 -0.73 -10.50 -1.42
N ILE A 19 -0.44 -9.25 -1.79
CA ILE A 19 0.62 -8.92 -2.75
C ILE A 19 1.73 -8.15 -2.05
N SER A 20 2.92 -8.75 -1.97
CA SER A 20 4.08 -8.10 -1.36
C SER A 20 4.83 -7.27 -2.40
N VAL A 21 4.91 -5.96 -2.18
CA VAL A 21 5.71 -5.04 -3.00
C VAL A 21 7.01 -4.58 -2.30
N ALA A 22 7.34 -5.17 -1.15
CA ALA A 22 8.53 -4.86 -0.38
C ALA A 22 9.80 -5.50 -0.96
N LYS A 23 10.96 -4.86 -0.70
CA LYS A 23 12.29 -5.43 -1.00
C LYS A 23 12.47 -6.77 -0.26
N ARG A 24 12.54 -7.89 -0.98
CA ARG A 24 13.38 -9.02 -0.53
C ARG A 24 14.81 -8.72 -0.94
N ARG A 25 15.77 -8.89 -0.03
CA ARG A 25 17.20 -8.52 -0.10
C ARG A 25 17.97 -8.84 -1.41
N ALA A 26 17.38 -9.53 -2.38
CA ALA A 26 18.01 -9.94 -3.64
C ALA A 26 17.15 -9.72 -4.91
N ARG A 27 16.03 -8.98 -4.84
CA ARG A 27 15.19 -8.70 -6.03
C ARG A 27 14.97 -7.20 -6.19
N HIS A 28 15.03 -6.75 -7.45
CA HIS A 28 14.74 -5.39 -7.88
C HIS A 28 13.48 -4.86 -7.16
N THR A 29 13.59 -3.67 -6.58
CA THR A 29 12.44 -3.00 -5.96
C THR A 29 11.44 -2.72 -7.05
N LEU A 30 10.17 -3.09 -6.84
CA LEU A 30 9.12 -2.68 -7.76
C LEU A 30 9.12 -1.14 -7.79
N PRO A 31 9.32 -0.49 -8.95
CA PRO A 31 9.27 0.96 -9.03
C PRO A 31 7.92 1.45 -8.50
N GLN A 32 7.88 2.63 -7.90
CA GLN A 32 6.62 3.14 -7.35
C GLN A 32 5.54 3.30 -8.40
N ASP A 33 5.88 3.69 -9.62
CA ASP A 33 4.91 3.78 -10.71
C ASP A 33 4.27 2.41 -11.01
N ALA A 34 5.03 1.31 -10.85
CA ALA A 34 4.50 -0.03 -10.97
C ALA A 34 3.63 -0.43 -9.76
N ILE A 35 3.93 0.05 -8.54
CA ILE A 35 3.03 -0.09 -7.39
C ILE A 35 1.72 0.66 -7.63
N ASN A 36 1.80 1.90 -8.11
CA ASN A 36 0.66 2.74 -8.43
C ASN A 36 -0.22 2.10 -9.51
N ALA A 37 0.40 1.62 -10.59
CA ALA A 37 -0.29 0.91 -11.68
C ALA A 37 -0.96 -0.38 -11.17
N LEU A 38 -0.31 -1.12 -10.28
CA LEU A 38 -0.87 -2.32 -9.67
C LEU A 38 -2.12 -2.00 -8.84
N ILE A 39 -2.08 -0.96 -8.00
CA ILE A 39 -3.24 -0.52 -7.21
C ILE A 39 -4.41 -0.18 -8.15
N VAL A 40 -4.18 0.67 -9.14
CA VAL A 40 -5.21 1.09 -10.11
C VAL A 40 -5.77 -0.11 -10.87
N ALA A 41 -4.93 -1.05 -11.31
CA ALA A 41 -5.35 -2.25 -12.01
C ALA A 41 -6.30 -3.11 -11.17
N HIS A 42 -5.98 -3.35 -9.90
CA HIS A 42 -6.85 -4.13 -9.01
C HIS A 42 -8.15 -3.42 -8.66
N VAL A 43 -8.13 -2.10 -8.41
CA VAL A 43 -9.38 -1.36 -8.15
C VAL A 43 -10.30 -1.43 -9.37
N LYS A 44 -9.76 -1.36 -10.60
CA LYS A 44 -10.54 -1.48 -11.84
C LYS A 44 -11.20 -2.84 -12.04
N THR A 45 -10.76 -3.91 -11.35
CA THR A 45 -11.47 -5.20 -11.38
C THR A 45 -12.68 -5.24 -10.46
N GLY A 46 -12.99 -4.15 -9.77
CA GLY A 46 -14.04 -4.09 -8.73
C GLY A 46 -13.59 -4.63 -7.37
N ALA A 47 -12.28 -4.89 -7.18
CA ALA A 47 -11.76 -5.35 -5.90
C ALA A 47 -11.68 -4.20 -4.90
N ILE A 48 -11.92 -4.51 -3.62
CA ILE A 48 -11.57 -3.63 -2.51
C ILE A 48 -10.07 -3.77 -2.26
N VAL A 49 -9.31 -2.70 -2.53
CA VAL A 49 -7.85 -2.70 -2.43
C VAL A 49 -7.41 -1.95 -1.18
N VAL A 50 -6.63 -2.62 -0.33
CA VAL A 50 -6.01 -2.01 0.85
C VAL A 50 -4.50 -1.89 0.64
N ARG A 51 -4.02 -0.65 0.59
CA ARG A 51 -2.58 -0.35 0.54
C ARG A 51 -2.03 -0.22 1.95
N LEU A 52 -1.63 -1.35 2.54
CA LEU A 52 -1.08 -1.36 3.90
C LEU A 52 0.36 -0.80 3.91
N LYS A 53 0.58 0.23 4.74
CA LYS A 53 1.86 0.90 4.95
C LYS A 53 2.22 0.84 6.44
N GLY A 54 3.51 0.76 6.75
CA GLY A 54 3.98 0.84 8.14
C GLY A 54 4.10 2.31 8.56
N GLY A 55 3.64 2.64 9.77
CA GLY A 55 3.62 4.02 10.25
C GLY A 55 2.43 4.82 9.70
N ASP A 56 2.59 6.14 9.61
CA ASP A 56 1.62 6.99 8.91
C ASP A 56 1.86 6.96 7.38
N PRO A 57 0.82 6.84 6.53
CA PRO A 57 0.97 6.80 5.08
C PRO A 57 1.72 7.98 4.44
N PHE A 58 1.67 9.16 5.06
CA PHE A 58 2.20 10.42 4.53
C PHE A 58 3.50 10.88 5.20
N ILE A 59 3.89 10.30 6.35
CA ILE A 59 5.16 10.63 7.01
C ILE A 59 6.27 9.72 6.50
N PHE A 60 7.25 10.29 5.79
CA PHE A 60 8.38 9.58 5.15
C PHE A 60 7.97 8.41 4.25
N GLY A 61 6.71 8.40 3.81
CA GLY A 61 6.10 7.40 2.96
C GLY A 61 5.63 8.01 1.64
N ARG A 62 5.58 7.18 0.59
CA ARG A 62 5.09 7.58 -0.74
C ARG A 62 3.56 7.52 -0.86
N GLY A 63 2.84 7.69 0.25
CA GLY A 63 1.36 7.57 0.27
C GLY A 63 0.69 8.64 -0.59
N GLY A 64 1.23 9.86 -0.65
CA GLY A 64 0.70 10.92 -1.50
C GLY A 64 0.72 10.55 -2.99
N GLU A 65 1.83 9.99 -3.47
CA GLU A 65 1.98 9.56 -4.87
C GLU A 65 1.00 8.44 -5.25
N GLU A 66 0.76 7.50 -4.32
CA GLU A 66 -0.21 6.41 -4.51
C GLU A 66 -1.64 6.96 -4.61
N VAL A 67 -2.01 7.91 -3.75
CA VAL A 67 -3.32 8.57 -3.75
C VAL A 67 -3.55 9.37 -5.03
N GLU A 68 -2.56 10.15 -5.45
CA GLU A 68 -2.66 10.95 -6.68
C GLU A 68 -2.82 10.06 -7.93
N ALA A 69 -2.14 8.92 -7.99
CA ALA A 69 -2.34 7.97 -9.09
C ALA A 69 -3.76 7.40 -9.15
N VAL A 70 -4.37 7.09 -7.99
CA VAL A 70 -5.74 6.58 -7.93
C VAL A 70 -6.75 7.68 -8.31
N ARG A 71 -6.55 8.91 -7.82
CA ARG A 71 -7.38 10.06 -8.18
C ARG A 71 -7.29 10.41 -9.66
N ALA A 72 -6.09 10.40 -10.23
CA ALA A 72 -5.87 10.65 -11.67
C ALA A 72 -6.54 9.58 -12.55
N ALA A 73 -6.75 8.37 -12.03
CA ALA A 73 -7.51 7.32 -12.71
C ALA A 73 -9.03 7.44 -12.53
N GLY A 74 -9.52 8.47 -11.83
CA GLY A 74 -10.95 8.70 -11.57
C GLY A 74 -11.55 7.72 -10.56
N LEU A 75 -10.74 7.12 -9.69
CA LEU A 75 -11.16 6.09 -8.74
C LEU A 75 -11.26 6.65 -7.31
N PRO A 76 -12.19 6.14 -6.49
CA PRO A 76 -12.30 6.56 -5.09
C PRO A 76 -11.11 6.09 -4.28
N VAL A 77 -10.67 6.93 -3.34
CA VAL A 77 -9.59 6.62 -2.40
C VAL A 77 -9.83 7.33 -1.07
N GLU A 78 -9.59 6.60 0.01
CA GLU A 78 -9.61 7.11 1.38
C GLU A 78 -8.26 6.83 2.03
N VAL A 79 -7.83 7.73 2.92
CA VAL A 79 -6.58 7.59 3.67
C VAL A 79 -6.91 7.52 5.15
N ILE A 80 -6.50 6.42 5.77
CA ILE A 80 -6.61 6.22 7.22
C ILE A 80 -5.24 6.54 7.85
N PRO A 81 -5.14 7.60 8.69
CA PRO A 81 -3.89 7.95 9.37
C PRO A 81 -3.37 6.80 10.25
N GLY A 82 -2.05 6.71 10.35
CA GLY A 82 -1.38 5.70 11.15
C GLY A 82 -0.53 6.33 12.26
N VAL A 83 -0.15 5.54 13.27
CA VAL A 83 0.83 5.99 14.26
C VAL A 83 2.23 5.94 13.65
N SER A 84 2.88 7.09 13.50
CA SER A 84 4.23 7.18 12.94
C SER A 84 5.31 6.84 13.96
N ALA A 85 6.39 6.20 13.50
CA ALA A 85 7.59 5.95 14.31
C ALA A 85 8.38 7.23 14.65
N ALA A 86 8.04 8.37 14.03
CA ALA A 86 8.68 9.67 14.25
C ALA A 86 8.28 10.36 15.57
N LEU A 87 7.42 9.74 16.40
CA LEU A 87 7.01 10.25 17.71
C LEU A 87 7.99 9.82 18.84
N GLY A 88 9.28 9.66 18.53
CA GLY A 88 10.33 9.27 19.47
C GLY A 88 11.39 10.34 19.64
#